data_AF-A0A1Y0L282-F1
#
_entry.id   AF-A0A1Y0L282-F1
#
_cell.length_a   1.000
_cell.length_b   1.000
_cell.length_c   1.000
_cell.angle_alpha   90.00
_cell.angle_beta   90.00
_cell.angle_gamma   90.00
#
_symmetry.space_group_name_H-M   'P 1'
#
loop_
_entity.id
_entity.type
_entity.pdbx_description
1 polymer ?
#
loop_
_entity_poly.entity_id
_entity_poly.type
_entity_poly.pdbx_seq_one_letter_code
_entity_poly.pdbx_strand_id
1 'polypeptide(L)'
;MSNYDQNLLLAINETYKQLFAPDHYDRKRSSKKVDQLHYTIQRHLDMELSGSGFELFSKITDKSEKKVHGYYFDKKTDISVYDNRTKQMVATIEFKWLMSSVQKNTVNSITNMIGESTNIRKTGLKTYWIYCIRNVTPVYNNGGLITSTYKIDENFIDKYRSMYKDNLNSDVNLPNALCLNIIKDDVEMGKLKSKRELEVAYDQYCKEDKLNVGFDKNVELEINGLYINNYNKFIKMICEDIKNGKSK
;
A
#
# COMPACT_ATOMS: atom_id res chain seq x y z
N MET A 1 20.08 7.75 -10.12
CA MET A 1 18.64 7.45 -10.28
C MET A 1 18.10 6.99 -8.94
N SER A 2 17.10 7.67 -8.37
CA SER A 2 16.40 7.18 -7.18
C SER A 2 15.70 5.87 -7.54
N ASN A 3 16.10 4.77 -6.90
CA ASN A 3 15.42 3.49 -7.05
C ASN A 3 14.38 3.37 -5.93
N TYR A 4 13.21 4.01 -6.12
CA TYR A 4 12.12 3.98 -5.14
C TYR A 4 11.66 2.55 -4.83
N ASP A 5 11.77 1.63 -5.79
CA ASP A 5 11.47 0.22 -5.61
C ASP A 5 12.40 -0.41 -4.57
N GLN A 6 13.71 -0.20 -4.68
CA GLN A 6 14.69 -0.69 -3.70
C GLN A 6 14.42 -0.12 -2.30
N ASN A 7 14.17 1.18 -2.19
CA ASN A 7 13.89 1.81 -0.89
C ASN A 7 12.59 1.27 -0.26
N LEU A 8 11.54 1.05 -1.08
CA LEU A 8 10.31 0.43 -0.60
C LEU A 8 10.54 -1.02 -0.15
N LEU A 9 11.29 -1.81 -0.90
CA LEU A 9 11.64 -3.19 -0.54
C LEU A 9 12.46 -3.25 0.76
N LEU A 10 13.40 -2.33 0.96
CA LEU A 10 14.14 -2.21 2.23
C LEU A 10 13.19 -1.89 3.39
N ALA A 11 12.28 -0.93 3.23
CA ALA A 11 11.30 -0.60 4.25
C ALA A 11 10.34 -1.77 4.55
N ILE A 12 9.97 -2.56 3.53
CA ILE A 12 9.19 -3.79 3.69
C ILE A 12 9.98 -4.81 4.52
N ASN A 13 11.26 -5.04 4.20
CA ASN A 13 12.11 -5.98 4.95
C ASN A 13 12.24 -5.57 6.43
N GLU A 14 12.52 -4.29 6.70
CA GLU A 14 12.58 -3.77 8.06
C GLU A 14 11.24 -3.91 8.80
N THR A 15 10.12 -3.76 8.09
CA THR A 15 8.82 -3.99 8.70
C THR A 15 8.57 -5.47 9.00
N TYR A 16 9.03 -6.41 8.15
CA TYR A 16 9.02 -7.84 8.48
C TYR A 16 9.77 -8.12 9.79
N LYS A 17 10.97 -7.55 9.97
CA LYS A 17 11.75 -7.66 11.22
C LYS A 17 10.93 -7.19 12.43
N GLN A 18 10.26 -6.05 12.33
CA GLN A 18 9.43 -5.52 13.42
C GLN A 18 8.18 -6.35 13.72
N LEU A 19 7.59 -6.99 12.72
CA LEU A 19 6.34 -7.76 12.85
C LEU A 19 6.53 -9.11 13.52
N PHE A 20 7.68 -9.73 13.25
CA PHE A 20 7.96 -11.11 13.63
C PHE A 20 8.92 -11.23 14.81
N ALA A 21 9.46 -10.11 15.32
CA ALA A 21 10.27 -10.08 16.53
C ALA A 21 9.51 -10.67 17.76
N PRO A 22 10.15 -11.51 18.61
CA PRO A 22 9.47 -12.33 19.62
C PRO A 22 8.85 -11.53 20.78
N ASP A 23 9.46 -10.40 21.12
CA ASP A 23 9.14 -9.48 22.21
C ASP A 23 7.96 -8.53 21.90
N HIS A 24 7.35 -8.68 20.71
CA HIS A 24 6.37 -7.74 20.18
C HIS A 24 5.10 -8.43 19.66
N TYR A 25 4.61 -9.47 20.36
CA TYR A 25 3.39 -10.20 19.97
C TYR A 25 2.13 -9.30 19.88
N ASP A 26 2.02 -8.25 20.72
CA ASP A 26 0.96 -7.22 20.66
C ASP A 26 1.10 -6.26 19.46
N ARG A 27 2.30 -6.22 18.88
CA ARG A 27 2.67 -5.63 17.58
C ARG A 27 1.62 -5.87 16.52
N LYS A 28 1.16 -7.13 16.39
CA LYS A 28 0.39 -7.70 15.27
C LYS A 28 -0.99 -7.12 15.02
N ARG A 29 -1.54 -6.30 15.92
CA ARG A 29 -2.77 -5.49 15.67
C ARG A 29 -2.59 -3.96 15.70
N SER A 30 -1.42 -3.46 16.11
CA SER A 30 -1.15 -2.02 16.09
C SER A 30 -1.10 -1.43 14.67
N SER A 31 -1.75 -0.29 14.44
CA SER A 31 -1.59 0.52 13.22
C SER A 31 -0.16 1.03 13.04
N LYS A 32 0.63 1.08 14.13
CA LYS A 32 2.00 1.61 14.13
C LYS A 32 3.00 0.87 13.25
N LYS A 33 2.71 -0.36 12.82
CA LYS A 33 3.66 -1.20 12.05
C LYS A 33 3.98 -0.62 10.68
N VAL A 34 2.99 0.01 10.06
CA VAL A 34 3.09 0.51 8.69
C VAL A 34 3.44 1.99 8.66
N ASP A 35 3.56 2.65 9.82
CA ASP A 35 3.96 4.05 9.94
C ASP A 35 5.29 4.31 9.20
N GLN A 36 6.25 3.38 9.29
CA GLN A 36 7.53 3.49 8.59
C GLN A 36 7.39 3.39 7.06
N LEU A 37 6.44 2.58 6.58
CA LEU A 37 6.11 2.51 5.16
C LEU A 37 5.41 3.76 4.68
N HIS A 38 4.48 4.31 5.47
CA HIS A 38 3.84 5.60 5.17
C HIS A 38 4.91 6.70 5.04
N TYR A 39 5.85 6.75 5.98
CA TYR A 39 6.96 7.71 5.92
C TYR A 39 7.88 7.47 4.72
N THR A 40 8.20 6.21 4.39
CA THR A 40 9.01 5.88 3.21
C THR A 40 8.35 6.37 1.93
N ILE A 41 7.05 6.08 1.75
CA ILE A 41 6.27 6.57 0.61
C ILE A 41 6.24 8.11 0.61
N GLN A 42 5.97 8.74 1.75
CA GLN A 42 5.97 10.19 1.88
C GLN A 42 7.31 10.80 1.43
N ARG A 43 8.45 10.19 1.81
CA ARG A 43 9.78 10.66 1.40
C ARG A 43 10.01 10.53 -0.10
N HIS A 44 9.49 9.49 -0.73
CA HIS A 44 9.58 9.36 -2.19
C HIS A 44 8.79 10.47 -2.89
N LEU A 45 7.58 10.76 -2.41
CA LEU A 45 6.77 11.88 -2.91
C LEU A 45 7.43 13.23 -2.68
N ASP A 46 7.98 13.44 -1.48
CA ASP A 46 8.69 14.68 -1.08
C ASP A 46 9.91 14.95 -1.97
N MET A 47 10.66 13.90 -2.35
CA MET A 47 11.76 14.01 -3.30
C MET A 47 11.31 14.52 -4.67
N GLU A 48 10.17 14.03 -5.18
CA GLU A 48 9.63 14.42 -6.49
C GLU A 48 8.91 15.77 -6.44
N LEU A 49 8.31 16.15 -5.31
CA LEU A 49 7.58 17.40 -5.10
C LEU A 49 8.46 18.53 -4.53
N SER A 50 9.72 18.26 -4.24
CA SER A 50 10.65 19.22 -3.65
C SER A 50 10.70 20.53 -4.44
N GLY A 51 10.66 21.67 -3.73
CA GLY A 51 10.65 23.00 -4.34
C GLY A 51 9.37 23.37 -5.09
N SER A 52 8.34 22.52 -5.13
CA SER A 52 7.11 22.76 -5.90
C SER A 52 5.99 23.44 -5.08
N GLY A 53 6.27 23.80 -3.82
CA GLY A 53 5.29 24.44 -2.92
C GLY A 53 4.28 23.48 -2.29
N PHE A 54 4.51 22.17 -2.38
CA PHE A 54 3.70 21.16 -1.69
C PHE A 54 4.36 20.73 -0.37
N GLU A 55 3.53 20.43 0.62
CA GLU A 55 3.94 19.88 1.90
C GLU A 55 3.21 18.57 2.16
N LEU A 56 3.92 17.59 2.72
CA LEU A 56 3.40 16.25 2.93
C LEU A 56 3.34 15.91 4.42
N PHE A 57 2.22 15.31 4.82
CA PHE A 57 1.98 14.91 6.19
C PHE A 57 1.74 13.41 6.25
N SER A 58 2.43 12.73 7.16
CA SER A 58 2.11 11.38 7.62
C SER A 58 2.13 11.37 9.14
N LYS A 59 1.69 10.26 9.72
CA LYS A 59 1.72 10.07 11.16
C LYS A 59 3.10 10.26 11.80
N ILE A 60 4.18 9.90 11.09
CA ILE A 60 5.55 10.06 11.62
C ILE A 60 5.95 11.54 11.64
N THR A 61 5.63 12.29 10.59
CA THR A 61 6.05 13.71 10.51
C THR A 61 5.18 14.63 11.36
N ASP A 62 3.91 14.30 11.57
CA ASP A 62 2.94 15.16 12.27
C ASP A 62 2.44 14.59 13.61
N LYS A 63 3.02 13.47 14.07
CA LYS A 63 2.60 12.70 15.27
C LYS A 63 1.17 12.11 15.20
N SER A 64 0.39 12.47 14.18
CA SER A 64 -0.95 11.96 13.90
C SER A 64 -1.25 12.00 12.41
N GLU A 65 -2.16 11.15 11.94
CA GLU A 65 -2.71 11.26 10.58
C GLU A 65 -3.57 12.51 10.48
N LYS A 66 -3.37 13.30 9.43
CA LYS A 66 -4.22 14.47 9.17
C LYS A 66 -5.63 14.02 8.84
N LYS A 67 -6.59 14.79 9.35
CA LYS A 67 -8.00 14.64 9.04
C LYS A 67 -8.31 15.45 7.79
N VAL A 68 -8.91 14.80 6.80
CA VAL A 68 -9.37 15.40 5.55
C VAL A 68 -10.89 15.41 5.55
N HIS A 69 -11.50 16.51 5.11
CA HIS A 69 -12.94 16.60 4.95
C HIS A 69 -13.37 15.76 3.75
N GLY A 70 -14.18 14.74 4.01
CA GLY A 70 -14.82 13.93 2.97
C GLY A 70 -16.26 14.38 2.75
N TYR A 71 -16.83 13.96 1.63
CA TYR A 71 -18.18 14.35 1.23
C TYR A 71 -19.27 13.86 2.20
N TYR A 72 -19.11 12.65 2.73
CA TYR A 72 -20.04 12.05 3.68
C TYR A 72 -19.55 12.14 5.13
N PHE A 73 -18.24 11.99 5.32
CA PHE A 73 -17.61 12.05 6.64
C PHE A 73 -16.14 12.42 6.53
N ASP A 74 -15.60 13.03 7.58
CA ASP A 74 -14.18 13.29 7.68
C ASP A 74 -13.39 11.99 7.85
N LYS A 75 -12.24 11.89 7.17
CA LYS A 75 -11.38 10.70 7.20
C LYS A 75 -9.96 11.06 7.62
N LYS A 76 -9.31 10.19 8.41
CA LYS A 76 -7.86 10.22 8.59
C LYS A 76 -7.18 9.48 7.45
N THR A 77 -6.16 10.09 6.86
CA THR A 77 -5.48 9.55 5.68
C THR A 77 -4.03 9.23 6.02
N ASP A 78 -3.50 8.13 5.48
CA ASP A 78 -2.13 7.70 5.78
C ASP A 78 -1.09 8.76 5.41
N ILE A 79 -1.27 9.38 4.24
CA ILE A 79 -0.48 10.52 3.77
C ILE A 79 -1.40 11.57 3.14
N SER A 80 -1.21 12.83 3.49
CA SER A 80 -1.89 13.98 2.87
C SER A 80 -0.90 14.91 2.20
N VAL A 81 -1.33 15.56 1.11
CA VAL A 81 -0.55 16.56 0.38
C VAL A 81 -1.29 17.90 0.44
N TYR A 82 -0.59 18.91 0.92
CA TYR A 82 -1.07 20.29 1.04
C TYR A 82 -0.36 21.19 0.06
N ASP A 83 -1.12 22.05 -0.63
CA ASP A 83 -0.56 23.07 -1.50
C ASP A 83 -0.42 24.39 -0.72
N ASN A 84 0.82 24.80 -0.45
CA ASN A 84 1.09 26.03 0.30
C ASN A 84 0.65 27.30 -0.43
N ARG A 85 0.43 27.23 -1.74
CA ARG A 85 0.02 28.37 -2.58
C ARG A 85 -1.48 28.64 -2.45
N THR A 86 -2.28 27.58 -2.41
CA THR A 86 -3.75 27.67 -2.30
C THR A 86 -4.26 27.47 -0.87
N LYS A 87 -3.39 27.05 0.03
CA LYS A 87 -3.68 26.79 1.44
C LYS A 87 -4.70 25.67 1.65
N GLN A 88 -4.70 24.67 0.78
CA GLN A 88 -5.66 23.55 0.82
C GLN A 88 -4.97 22.20 0.67
N MET A 89 -5.60 21.16 1.23
CA MET A 89 -5.25 19.79 0.86
C MET A 89 -5.62 19.57 -0.61
N VAL A 90 -4.78 18.87 -1.35
CA VAL A 90 -4.97 18.62 -2.79
C VAL A 90 -4.97 17.14 -3.15
N ALA A 91 -4.32 16.30 -2.33
CA ALA A 91 -4.30 14.87 -2.54
C ALA A 91 -4.17 14.07 -1.24
N THR A 92 -4.60 12.81 -1.31
CA THR A 92 -4.42 11.80 -0.26
C THR A 92 -3.83 10.53 -0.86
N ILE A 93 -2.98 9.85 -0.09
CA ILE A 93 -2.42 8.55 -0.45
C ILE A 93 -2.74 7.58 0.68
N GLU A 94 -3.38 6.47 0.32
CA GLU A 94 -3.75 5.39 1.23
C GLU A 94 -2.87 4.17 0.97
N PHE A 95 -2.43 3.51 2.03
CA PHE A 95 -1.55 2.36 1.98
C PHE A 95 -2.20 1.14 2.63
N LYS A 96 -2.05 -0.02 2.01
CA LYS A 96 -2.49 -1.28 2.62
C LYS A 96 -1.51 -2.41 2.39
N TRP A 97 -1.22 -3.13 3.46
CA TRP A 97 -0.42 -4.35 3.40
C TRP A 97 -1.26 -5.59 3.67
N LEU A 98 -1.36 -6.46 2.67
CA LEU A 98 -2.06 -7.74 2.73
C LEU A 98 -1.06 -8.91 2.87
N MET A 99 -0.81 -9.35 4.10
CA MET A 99 0.13 -10.46 4.41
C MET A 99 -0.53 -11.85 4.54
N SER A 100 -1.85 -11.92 4.75
CA SER A 100 -2.55 -13.19 4.96
C SER A 100 -4.01 -13.13 4.54
N SER A 101 -4.59 -14.31 4.33
CA SER A 101 -6.01 -14.47 3.98
C SER A 101 -6.44 -13.60 2.80
N VAL A 102 -5.56 -13.41 1.81
CA VAL A 102 -5.81 -12.47 0.70
C VAL A 102 -7.11 -12.81 0.00
N GLN A 103 -7.37 -14.09 -0.32
CA GLN A 103 -8.61 -14.49 -1.01
C GLN A 103 -9.90 -13.99 -0.33
N LYS A 104 -9.92 -13.95 1.02
CA LYS A 104 -11.08 -13.48 1.80
C LYS A 104 -11.08 -11.96 1.91
N ASN A 105 -9.89 -11.38 2.06
CA ASN A 105 -9.69 -9.96 2.30
C ASN A 105 -9.80 -9.11 1.02
N THR A 106 -9.60 -9.67 -0.17
CA THR A 106 -9.62 -8.91 -1.44
C THR A 106 -10.95 -8.21 -1.67
N VAL A 107 -12.07 -8.93 -1.53
CA VAL A 107 -13.42 -8.34 -1.76
C VAL A 107 -13.67 -7.20 -0.78
N ASN A 108 -13.46 -7.42 0.51
CA ASN A 108 -13.60 -6.38 1.53
C ASN A 108 -12.65 -5.21 1.28
N SER A 109 -11.44 -5.47 0.81
CA SER A 109 -10.47 -4.43 0.50
C SER A 109 -10.91 -3.56 -0.66
N ILE A 110 -11.44 -4.18 -1.73
CA ILE A 110 -11.97 -3.47 -2.90
C ILE A 110 -13.19 -2.63 -2.50
N THR A 111 -14.15 -3.21 -1.77
CA THR A 111 -15.35 -2.49 -1.33
C THR A 111 -15.00 -1.30 -0.44
N ASN A 112 -14.06 -1.46 0.50
CA ASN A 112 -13.60 -0.36 1.35
C ASN A 112 -12.89 0.72 0.53
N MET A 113 -12.02 0.33 -0.40
CA MET A 113 -11.34 1.26 -1.30
C MET A 113 -12.32 2.09 -2.10
N ILE A 114 -13.38 1.46 -2.63
CA ILE A 114 -14.43 2.16 -3.38
C ILE A 114 -15.14 3.18 -2.48
N GLY A 115 -15.59 2.77 -1.29
CA GLY A 115 -16.29 3.66 -0.37
C GLY A 115 -15.43 4.86 0.07
N GLU A 116 -14.17 4.60 0.45
CA GLU A 116 -13.24 5.64 0.87
C GLU A 116 -12.85 6.57 -0.27
N SER A 117 -12.59 6.03 -1.46
CA SER A 117 -12.29 6.83 -2.65
C SER A 117 -13.47 7.71 -3.04
N THR A 118 -14.70 7.18 -3.00
CA THR A 118 -15.93 7.94 -3.23
C THR A 118 -16.07 9.11 -2.25
N ASN A 119 -15.82 8.85 -0.96
CA ASN A 119 -15.93 9.87 0.08
C ASN A 119 -14.95 11.04 -0.14
N ILE A 120 -13.72 10.75 -0.55
CA ILE A 120 -12.69 11.78 -0.76
C ILE A 120 -12.81 12.43 -2.14
N ARG A 121 -12.93 11.66 -3.22
CA ARG A 121 -12.92 12.21 -4.59
C ARG A 121 -14.11 13.10 -4.90
N LYS A 122 -15.26 12.89 -4.24
CA LYS A 122 -16.42 13.78 -4.36
C LYS A 122 -16.17 15.21 -3.86
N THR A 123 -15.14 15.45 -3.05
CA THR A 123 -14.74 16.81 -2.64
C THR A 123 -13.81 17.48 -3.65
N GLY A 124 -13.40 16.77 -4.71
CA GLY A 124 -12.44 17.24 -5.71
C GLY A 124 -10.99 16.93 -5.38
N LEU A 125 -10.71 16.34 -4.22
CA LEU A 125 -9.37 15.87 -3.84
C LEU A 125 -8.96 14.67 -4.68
N LYS A 126 -7.67 14.64 -5.04
CA LYS A 126 -7.08 13.46 -5.70
C LYS A 126 -6.80 12.38 -4.66
N THR A 127 -7.07 11.13 -5.01
CA THR A 127 -6.90 10.00 -4.10
C THR A 127 -6.10 8.90 -4.80
N TYR A 128 -5.01 8.45 -4.18
CA TYR A 128 -4.15 7.40 -4.72
C TYR A 128 -3.99 6.27 -3.72
N TRP A 129 -3.87 5.04 -4.20
CA TRP A 129 -3.79 3.85 -3.35
C TRP A 129 -2.56 3.02 -3.67
N ILE A 130 -1.89 2.51 -2.64
CA ILE A 130 -0.73 1.60 -2.77
C ILE A 130 -1.01 0.36 -1.94
N TYR A 131 -1.05 -0.79 -2.60
CA TYR A 131 -1.12 -2.10 -1.95
C TYR A 131 0.23 -2.81 -2.02
N CYS A 132 0.66 -3.36 -0.90
CA CYS A 132 1.68 -4.40 -0.85
C CYS A 132 1.01 -5.73 -0.53
N ILE A 133 1.16 -6.71 -1.41
CA ILE A 133 0.45 -7.98 -1.35
C ILE A 133 1.45 -9.09 -1.49
N ARG A 134 1.50 -10.02 -0.53
CA ARG A 134 2.39 -11.16 -0.66
C ARG A 134 1.86 -12.13 -1.73
N ASN A 135 2.74 -12.59 -2.61
CA ASN A 135 2.41 -13.45 -3.75
C ASN A 135 1.84 -14.80 -3.31
N VAL A 136 2.38 -15.37 -2.24
CA VAL A 136 1.86 -16.60 -1.62
C VAL A 136 1.46 -16.30 -0.20
N THR A 137 0.18 -16.52 0.13
CA THR A 137 -0.37 -16.21 1.45
C THR A 137 -0.95 -17.45 2.11
N PRO A 138 -0.85 -17.57 3.44
CA PRO A 138 -1.44 -18.69 4.16
C PRO A 138 -2.96 -18.49 4.28
N VAL A 139 -3.70 -19.60 4.17
CA VAL A 139 -5.12 -19.68 4.51
C VAL A 139 -5.22 -20.39 5.85
N TYR A 140 -5.78 -19.70 6.84
CA TYR A 140 -5.93 -20.24 8.19
C TYR A 140 -7.35 -20.77 8.44
N ASN A 141 -7.43 -21.82 9.26
CA ASN A 141 -8.65 -22.14 9.99
C ASN A 141 -8.77 -21.29 11.28
N ASN A 142 -9.88 -21.44 11.99
CA ASN A 142 -10.14 -20.71 13.25
C ASN A 142 -9.12 -21.03 14.35
N GLY A 143 -8.44 -22.19 14.28
CA GLY A 143 -7.37 -22.58 15.21
C GLY A 143 -5.98 -22.05 14.83
N GLY A 144 -5.84 -21.28 13.75
CA GLY A 144 -4.56 -20.74 13.31
C GLY A 144 -3.65 -21.77 12.60
N LEU A 145 -4.18 -22.93 12.23
CA LEU A 145 -3.49 -23.89 11.37
C LEU A 145 -3.60 -23.45 9.91
N ILE A 146 -2.51 -23.63 9.17
CA ILE A 146 -2.45 -23.39 7.72
C ILE A 146 -3.14 -24.58 7.06
N THR A 147 -4.28 -24.33 6.43
CA THR A 147 -5.04 -25.37 5.70
C THR A 147 -4.65 -25.47 4.24
N SER A 148 -4.16 -24.37 3.67
CA SER A 148 -3.70 -24.26 2.29
C SER A 148 -2.92 -22.95 2.11
N THR A 149 -2.33 -22.77 0.94
CA THR A 149 -1.75 -21.51 0.50
C THR A 149 -2.55 -20.95 -0.68
N TYR A 150 -2.77 -19.64 -0.69
CA TYR A 150 -3.34 -18.92 -1.83
C TYR A 150 -2.21 -18.18 -2.56
N LYS A 151 -2.03 -18.50 -3.85
CA LYS A 151 -1.09 -17.82 -4.74
C LYS A 151 -1.84 -16.79 -5.57
N ILE A 152 -1.30 -15.57 -5.67
CA ILE A 152 -1.81 -14.53 -6.56
C ILE A 152 -1.72 -15.05 -8.00
N ASP A 153 -2.84 -14.97 -8.70
CA ASP A 153 -3.03 -15.45 -10.06
C ASP A 153 -3.65 -14.37 -10.96
N GLU A 154 -3.87 -14.71 -12.23
CA GLU A 154 -4.48 -13.77 -13.18
C GLU A 154 -5.90 -13.37 -12.77
N ASN A 155 -6.68 -14.29 -12.18
CA ASN A 155 -8.03 -14.00 -11.70
C ASN A 155 -8.04 -12.93 -10.60
N PHE A 156 -7.00 -12.90 -9.75
CA PHE A 156 -6.82 -11.83 -8.77
C PHE A 156 -6.60 -10.48 -9.46
N ILE A 157 -5.70 -10.45 -10.45
CA ILE A 157 -5.32 -9.24 -11.20
C ILE A 157 -6.49 -8.71 -12.03
N ASP A 158 -7.25 -9.60 -12.67
CA ASP A 158 -8.37 -9.26 -13.54
C ASP A 158 -9.49 -8.49 -12.85
N LYS A 159 -9.67 -8.68 -11.53
CA LYS A 159 -10.61 -7.88 -10.74
C LYS A 159 -10.24 -6.40 -10.78
N TYR A 160 -8.96 -6.09 -10.57
CA TYR A 160 -8.45 -4.72 -10.62
C TYR A 160 -8.37 -4.21 -12.06
N ARG A 161 -7.93 -5.04 -13.01
CA ARG A 161 -7.90 -4.68 -14.44
C ARG A 161 -9.28 -4.27 -14.93
N SER A 162 -10.33 -5.01 -14.57
CA SER A 162 -11.71 -4.71 -14.96
C SER A 162 -12.19 -3.39 -14.39
N MET A 163 -11.81 -3.05 -13.15
CA MET A 163 -12.13 -1.76 -12.53
C MET A 163 -11.50 -0.58 -13.29
N TYR A 164 -10.29 -0.76 -13.83
CA TYR A 164 -9.54 0.28 -14.53
C TYR A 164 -9.63 0.21 -16.07
N LYS A 165 -10.47 -0.68 -16.63
CA LYS A 165 -10.55 -0.89 -18.08
C LYS A 165 -11.18 0.28 -18.82
N ASP A 166 -12.24 0.87 -18.25
CA ASP A 166 -12.98 1.97 -18.86
C ASP A 166 -12.47 3.31 -18.33
N ASN A 167 -12.26 4.29 -19.21
CA ASN A 167 -11.53 5.54 -18.92
C ASN A 167 -12.08 6.32 -17.70
N LEU A 168 -11.40 6.24 -16.54
CA LEU A 168 -11.94 6.57 -15.20
C LEU A 168 -11.78 8.02 -14.73
N ASN A 169 -11.30 8.95 -15.55
CA ASN A 169 -11.07 10.32 -15.07
C ASN A 169 -12.35 10.96 -14.48
N SER A 170 -13.54 10.50 -14.90
CA SER A 170 -14.84 10.90 -14.34
C SER A 170 -15.42 10.00 -13.25
N ASP A 171 -14.93 8.76 -13.07
CA ASP A 171 -15.50 7.85 -12.07
C ASP A 171 -14.94 8.16 -10.69
N VAL A 172 -15.70 8.93 -9.90
CA VAL A 172 -15.32 9.31 -8.53
C VAL A 172 -15.30 8.13 -7.54
N ASN A 173 -15.77 6.94 -7.93
CA ASN A 173 -15.84 5.79 -7.03
C ASN A 173 -14.51 5.05 -6.86
N LEU A 174 -13.59 5.21 -7.80
CA LEU A 174 -12.27 4.58 -7.76
C LEU A 174 -11.20 5.60 -7.39
N PRO A 175 -10.04 5.23 -6.85
CA PRO A 175 -8.95 6.18 -6.71
C PRO A 175 -8.44 6.61 -8.09
N ASN A 176 -7.88 7.82 -8.17
CA ASN A 176 -7.25 8.36 -9.39
C ASN A 176 -6.20 7.39 -9.95
N ALA A 177 -5.47 6.69 -9.08
CA ALA A 177 -4.59 5.60 -9.46
C ALA A 177 -4.40 4.60 -8.31
N LEU A 178 -4.08 3.36 -8.67
CA LEU A 178 -3.79 2.26 -7.77
C LEU A 178 -2.48 1.57 -8.16
N CYS A 179 -1.59 1.36 -7.18
CA CYS A 179 -0.38 0.55 -7.32
C CYS A 179 -0.54 -0.77 -6.56
N LEU A 180 -0.37 -1.90 -7.23
CA LEU A 180 -0.30 -3.24 -6.63
C LEU A 180 1.14 -3.74 -6.68
N ASN A 181 1.81 -3.78 -5.53
CA ASN A 181 3.13 -4.36 -5.36
C ASN A 181 2.97 -5.82 -4.89
N ILE A 182 3.14 -6.77 -5.81
CA ILE A 182 3.11 -8.20 -5.53
C ILE A 182 4.49 -8.64 -5.05
N ILE A 183 4.59 -8.97 -3.77
CA ILE A 183 5.83 -9.25 -3.04
C ILE A 183 6.13 -10.75 -3.01
N LYS A 184 7.33 -11.15 -3.42
CA LYS A 184 7.92 -12.46 -3.16
C LYS A 184 8.93 -12.37 -2.02
N ASP A 185 8.96 -13.42 -1.21
CA ASP A 185 9.97 -13.62 -0.17
C ASP A 185 10.42 -15.10 -0.14
N ASP A 186 11.51 -15.36 0.57
CA ASP A 186 12.14 -16.70 0.62
C ASP A 186 11.43 -17.69 1.54
N VAL A 187 10.37 -17.27 2.24
CA VAL A 187 9.71 -18.13 3.21
C VAL A 187 8.82 -19.15 2.48
N GLU A 188 9.23 -20.41 2.52
CA GLU A 188 8.54 -21.54 1.90
C GLU A 188 7.23 -21.92 2.63
N MET A 189 6.17 -21.16 2.37
CA MET A 189 4.88 -21.30 3.04
C MET A 189 4.27 -22.69 3.02
N GLY A 190 4.48 -23.44 1.93
CA GLY A 190 3.92 -24.77 1.77
C GLY A 190 4.47 -25.80 2.77
N LYS A 191 5.60 -25.51 3.44
CA LYS A 191 6.19 -26.40 4.46
C LYS A 191 5.69 -26.13 5.88
N LEU A 192 4.98 -25.02 6.08
CA LEU A 192 4.55 -24.55 7.39
C LEU A 192 3.12 -25.00 7.67
N LYS A 193 2.86 -25.43 8.91
CA LYS A 193 1.56 -26.00 9.33
C LYS A 193 0.72 -25.05 10.17
N SER A 194 1.32 -24.00 10.73
CA SER A 194 0.63 -23.10 11.63
C SER A 194 1.11 -21.66 11.52
N LYS A 195 0.28 -20.73 11.98
CA LYS A 195 0.65 -19.33 12.15
C LYS A 195 1.88 -19.19 13.05
N ARG A 196 2.02 -20.03 14.08
CA ARG A 196 3.18 -19.99 14.99
C ARG A 196 4.46 -20.38 14.26
N GLU A 197 4.43 -21.45 13.47
CA GLU A 197 5.59 -21.87 12.66
C GLU A 197 5.99 -20.80 11.65
N LEU A 198 5.01 -20.14 11.02
CA LEU A 198 5.29 -19.01 10.14
C LEU A 198 6.03 -17.88 10.84
N GLU A 199 5.58 -17.52 12.03
CA GLU A 199 6.20 -16.46 12.80
C GLU A 199 7.62 -16.82 13.23
N VAL A 200 7.86 -18.08 13.63
CA VAL A 200 9.20 -18.59 13.95
C VAL A 200 10.11 -18.56 12.73
N ALA A 201 9.61 -18.99 11.56
CA ALA A 201 10.39 -18.98 10.33
C ALA A 201 10.83 -17.56 9.97
N TYR A 202 9.91 -16.59 9.97
CA TYR A 202 10.26 -15.20 9.70
C TYR A 202 11.23 -14.61 10.73
N ASP A 203 11.03 -14.86 12.03
CA ASP A 203 11.95 -14.41 13.07
C ASP A 203 13.37 -14.94 12.82
N GLN A 204 13.50 -16.21 12.41
CA GLN A 204 14.78 -16.80 12.08
C GLN A 204 15.43 -16.14 10.84
N TYR A 205 14.69 -16.01 9.74
CA TYR A 205 15.19 -15.32 8.54
C TYR A 205 15.63 -13.88 8.83
N CYS A 206 14.88 -13.16 9.66
CA CYS A 206 15.18 -11.79 10.08
C CYS A 206 16.44 -11.71 10.96
N LYS A 207 16.61 -12.61 11.93
CA LYS A 207 17.80 -12.66 12.81
C LYS A 207 19.08 -13.01 12.07
N GLU A 208 18.97 -13.85 11.05
CA GLU A 208 20.11 -14.26 10.22
C GLU A 208 20.40 -13.25 9.09
N ASP A 209 19.59 -12.19 8.95
CA ASP A 209 19.61 -11.23 7.84
C ASP A 209 19.56 -11.91 6.46
N LYS A 210 18.81 -13.01 6.37
CA LYS A 210 18.66 -13.85 5.18
C LYS A 210 17.33 -13.67 4.46
N LEU A 211 16.43 -12.84 5.01
CA LEU A 211 15.15 -12.58 4.36
C LEU A 211 15.37 -11.73 3.10
N ASN A 212 15.29 -12.34 1.91
CA ASN A 212 15.20 -11.57 0.68
C ASN A 212 13.73 -11.29 0.35
N VAL A 213 13.47 -10.05 -0.05
CA VAL A 213 12.15 -9.58 -0.46
C VAL A 213 12.30 -8.88 -1.80
N GLY A 214 11.40 -9.18 -2.74
CA GLY A 214 11.41 -8.57 -4.07
C GLY A 214 10.02 -8.51 -4.69
N PHE A 215 9.87 -7.71 -5.74
CA PHE A 215 8.65 -7.75 -6.55
C PHE A 215 8.60 -9.00 -7.42
N ASP A 216 7.38 -9.50 -7.66
CA ASP A 216 7.16 -10.57 -8.60
C ASP A 216 7.37 -10.10 -10.04
N LYS A 217 8.57 -10.33 -10.57
CA LYS A 217 8.96 -9.96 -11.94
C LYS A 217 8.13 -10.60 -13.04
N ASN A 218 7.32 -11.61 -12.73
CA ASN A 218 6.45 -12.27 -13.71
C ASN A 218 5.15 -11.51 -13.96
N VAL A 219 4.87 -10.49 -13.13
CA VAL A 219 3.64 -9.70 -13.23
C VAL A 219 4.03 -8.22 -13.20
N GLU A 220 3.95 -7.58 -14.36
CA GLU A 220 4.12 -6.15 -14.51
C GLU A 220 3.01 -5.64 -15.43
N LEU A 221 2.33 -4.58 -15.02
CA LEU A 221 1.21 -4.01 -15.79
C LEU A 221 1.12 -2.50 -15.55
N GLU A 222 0.70 -1.79 -16.58
CA GLU A 222 0.33 -0.38 -16.54
C GLU A 222 -0.90 -0.20 -17.45
N ILE A 223 -2.05 0.16 -16.87
CA ILE A 223 -3.28 0.40 -17.61
C ILE A 223 -4.14 1.43 -16.89
N ASN A 224 -4.42 2.57 -17.53
CA ASN A 224 -5.42 3.55 -17.10
C ASN A 224 -5.41 3.93 -15.59
N GLY A 225 -4.23 4.12 -14.98
CA GLY A 225 -4.13 4.42 -13.54
C GLY A 225 -3.93 3.20 -12.63
N LEU A 226 -3.99 1.98 -13.16
CA LEU A 226 -3.56 0.76 -12.48
C LEU A 226 -2.09 0.44 -12.82
N TYR A 227 -1.28 0.29 -11.78
CA TYR A 227 0.13 -0.06 -11.85
C TYR A 227 0.35 -1.34 -11.07
N ILE A 228 0.99 -2.34 -11.66
CA ILE A 228 1.38 -3.58 -10.96
C ILE A 228 2.89 -3.73 -11.04
N ASN A 229 3.54 -3.83 -9.88
CA ASN A 229 5.00 -3.87 -9.73
C ASN A 229 5.76 -2.74 -10.45
N ASN A 230 5.09 -1.59 -10.63
CA ASN A 230 5.61 -0.39 -11.29
C ASN A 230 5.67 0.80 -10.31
N TYR A 231 6.15 0.57 -9.09
CA TYR A 231 6.06 1.55 -8.01
C TYR A 231 6.82 2.85 -8.31
N ASN A 232 8.04 2.77 -8.86
CA ASN A 232 8.79 3.95 -9.29
C ASN A 232 8.00 4.83 -10.28
N LYS A 233 7.42 4.23 -11.33
CA LYS A 233 6.57 4.96 -12.30
C LYS A 233 5.34 5.55 -11.64
N PHE A 234 4.70 4.79 -10.75
CA PHE A 234 3.53 5.23 -10.01
C PHE A 234 3.83 6.50 -9.20
N ILE A 235 4.93 6.52 -8.44
CA ILE A 235 5.36 7.70 -7.66
C ILE A 235 5.55 8.92 -8.54
N LYS A 236 6.21 8.77 -9.69
CA LYS A 236 6.43 9.89 -10.62
C LYS A 236 5.12 10.41 -11.19
N MET A 237 4.26 9.50 -11.65
CA MET A 237 2.96 9.85 -12.21
C MET A 237 2.11 10.62 -11.20
N ILE A 238 1.99 10.17 -9.95
CA ILE A 238 1.16 10.88 -8.97
C ILE A 238 1.73 12.26 -8.65
N CYS A 239 3.05 12.42 -8.62
CA CYS A 239 3.67 13.72 -8.39
C CYS A 239 3.47 14.67 -9.57
N GLU A 240 3.56 14.17 -10.81
CA GLU A 240 3.21 14.95 -12.02
C GLU A 240 1.73 15.34 -12.02
N ASP A 241 0.84 14.41 -11.69
CA ASP A 241 -0.59 14.66 -11.60
C ASP A 241 -0.90 15.70 -10.52
N ILE A 242 -0.30 15.63 -9.33
CA ILE A 242 -0.43 16.64 -8.27
C ILE A 242 0.05 18.02 -8.75
N LYS A 243 1.21 18.09 -9.42
CA LYS A 243 1.74 19.35 -9.97
C LYS A 243 0.82 19.98 -11.02
N ASN A 244 0.21 19.15 -11.86
CA ASN A 244 -0.66 19.58 -12.96
C ASN A 244 -2.12 19.81 -12.54
N GLY A 245 -2.50 19.38 -11.33
CA GLY A 245 -3.82 19.62 -10.77
C GLY A 245 -4.05 21.12 -10.60
N LYS A 246 -4.89 21.71 -11.47
CA LYS A 246 -5.38 23.07 -11.25
C LYS A 246 -6.21 23.08 -9.98
N SER A 247 -5.73 23.77 -8.95
CA SER A 247 -6.56 24.23 -7.85
C SER A 247 -7.70 25.06 -8.47
N LYS A 248 -8.93 24.55 -8.39
CA LYS A 248 -10.11 25.29 -8.80
C LYS A 248 -10.36 26.45 -7.84
#